data_AF-W7UZM0-F1
#
_entry.id   AF-W7UZM0-F1
#
_cell.length_a   1.000
_cell.length_b   1.000
_cell.length_c   1.000
_cell.angle_alpha   90.00
_cell.angle_beta   90.00
_cell.angle_gamma   90.00
#
_symmetry.space_group_name_H-M   'P 1'
#
loop_
_entity.id
_entity.type
_entity.pdbx_description
1 polymer ?
#
loop_
_entity_poly.entity_id
_entity_poly.type
_entity_poly.pdbx_seq_one_letter_code
_entity_poly.pdbx_strand_id
1 'polypeptide(L)'
;MNLISLPETKNYLRVDHCEDDKLILTLIDTAQRLVMDVGRMTEKQLAENEETSRQAMLYTVSYLYENRNTADYHALTLTLRALLFAQREGVV
;
A
#
# COMPACT_ATOMS: atom_id res chain seq x y z
N MET A 1 -1.81 7.13 11.55
CA MET A 1 -2.68 7.86 10.60
C MET A 1 -2.36 7.30 9.23
N ASN A 2 -3.35 6.87 8.45
CA ASN A 2 -3.05 6.17 7.20
C ASN A 2 -2.73 7.18 6.08
N LEU A 3 -1.68 6.90 5.30
CA LEU A 3 -1.23 7.79 4.22
C LEU A 3 -2.31 8.01 3.15
N ILE A 4 -3.08 6.96 2.88
CA ILE A 4 -4.22 6.96 1.97
C ILE A 4 -5.53 6.84 2.74
N SER A 5 -6.58 7.47 2.22
CA SER A 5 -7.91 7.44 2.83
C SER A 5 -8.81 6.37 2.21
N LEU A 6 -9.88 5.98 2.91
CA LEU A 6 -10.89 5.06 2.36
C LEU A 6 -11.53 5.61 1.07
N PRO A 7 -12.00 6.89 0.99
CA PRO A 7 -12.57 7.43 -0.24
C PRO A 7 -11.61 7.41 -1.42
N GLU A 8 -10.34 7.78 -1.19
CA GLU A 8 -9.28 7.75 -2.20
C GLU A 8 -9.06 6.32 -2.71
N THR A 9 -8.95 5.37 -1.79
CA THR A 9 -8.72 3.96 -2.12
C THR A 9 -9.90 3.39 -2.90
N LYS A 10 -11.13 3.68 -2.48
CA LYS A 10 -12.35 3.26 -3.21
C LYS A 10 -12.41 3.83 -4.62
N ASN A 11 -12.04 5.10 -4.79
CA ASN A 11 -11.94 5.72 -6.11
C ASN A 11 -10.91 5.00 -6.98
N TYR A 12 -9.73 4.70 -6.42
CA TYR A 12 -8.67 3.96 -7.12
C TYR A 12 -9.13 2.54 -7.54
N LEU A 13 -9.83 1.82 -6.66
CA LEU A 13 -10.37 0.49 -6.92
C LEU A 13 -11.65 0.48 -7.76
N ARG A 14 -12.24 1.66 -8.05
CA ARG A 14 -13.55 1.81 -8.68
C ARG A 14 -14.68 1.11 -7.92
N VAL A 15 -14.63 1.16 -6.59
CA VAL A 15 -15.66 0.62 -5.69
C VAL A 15 -16.61 1.74 -5.27
N ASP A 16 -17.87 1.66 -5.66
CA ASP A 16 -18.91 2.67 -5.41
C ASP A 16 -19.86 2.30 -4.25
N HIS A 17 -19.89 1.04 -3.82
CA HIS A 17 -20.70 0.53 -2.70
C HIS A 17 -19.93 0.53 -1.36
N CYS A 18 -20.65 0.38 -0.24
CA CYS A 18 -20.06 0.42 1.12
C CYS A 18 -19.81 -0.94 1.77
N GLU A 19 -20.27 -2.03 1.14
CA GLU A 19 -20.16 -3.40 1.70
C GLU A 19 -18.70 -3.82 1.96
N ASP A 20 -17.80 -3.35 1.09
CA ASP A 20 -16.37 -3.67 1.17
C ASP A 20 -15.57 -2.67 2.03
N ASP A 21 -16.20 -1.65 2.63
CA ASP A 21 -15.48 -0.59 3.35
C ASP A 21 -14.60 -1.14 4.48
N LYS A 22 -15.12 -2.07 5.28
CA LYS A 22 -14.36 -2.71 6.38
C LYS A 22 -13.17 -3.51 5.86
N LEU A 23 -13.36 -4.18 4.73
CA LEU A 23 -12.31 -4.96 4.10
C LEU A 23 -11.24 -4.03 3.53
N ILE A 24 -11.62 -3.00 2.79
CA ILE A 24 -10.69 -2.03 2.21
C ILE A 24 -9.89 -1.34 3.31
N LEU A 25 -10.52 -0.94 4.43
CA LEU A 25 -9.80 -0.41 5.59
C LEU A 25 -8.75 -1.40 6.14
N THR A 26 -9.11 -2.67 6.27
CA THR A 26 -8.17 -3.72 6.71
C THR A 26 -7.01 -3.90 5.72
N LEU A 27 -7.29 -3.80 4.42
CA LEU A 27 -6.28 -3.87 3.37
C LEU A 27 -5.36 -2.64 3.37
N ILE A 28 -5.88 -1.43 3.63
CA ILE A 28 -5.07 -0.22 3.80
C ILE A 28 -4.10 -0.41 4.96
N ASP A 29 -4.56 -0.91 6.11
CA ASP A 29 -3.68 -1.16 7.26
C ASP A 29 -2.60 -2.22 6.95
N THR A 30 -2.97 -3.26 6.19
CA THR A 30 -2.05 -4.32 5.76
C THR A 30 -1.02 -3.77 4.77
N ALA A 31 -1.45 -2.96 3.80
CA ALA A 31 -0.58 -2.31 2.83
C ALA A 31 0.41 -1.37 3.53
N GLN A 32 -0.03 -0.61 4.53
CA GLN A 32 0.86 0.27 5.29
C GLN A 32 2.02 -0.49 5.92
N ARG A 33 1.73 -1.62 6.58
CA ARG A 33 2.76 -2.45 7.19
C ARG A 33 3.70 -3.03 6.13
N LEU A 34 3.18 -3.59 5.05
CA LEU A 34 4.01 -4.15 3.97
C LEU A 34 4.90 -3.10 3.31
N VAL A 35 4.36 -1.91 2.99
CA VAL A 35 5.11 -0.82 2.38
C VAL A 35 6.17 -0.29 3.33
N MET A 36 5.89 -0.18 4.63
CA MET A 36 6.88 0.21 5.63
C MET A 36 7.99 -0.84 5.79
N ASP A 37 7.63 -2.12 5.94
CA ASP A 37 8.57 -3.21 6.14
C ASP A 37 9.46 -3.41 4.91
N VAL A 38 8.86 -3.42 3.72
CA VAL A 38 9.61 -3.51 2.46
C VAL A 38 10.38 -2.21 2.23
N GLY A 39 9.84 -1.05 2.52
CA GLY A 39 10.53 0.23 2.37
C GLY A 39 11.66 0.46 3.37
N ARG A 40 11.70 -0.30 4.47
CA ARG A 40 12.53 -0.02 5.67
C ARG A 40 12.25 1.37 6.24
N MET A 41 10.98 1.75 6.27
CA MET A 41 10.52 3.07 6.67
C MET A 41 9.75 3.04 7.98
N THR A 42 9.92 4.10 8.78
CA THR A 42 8.98 4.45 9.85
C THR A 42 7.72 5.10 9.28
N GLU A 43 6.66 5.22 10.08
CA GLU A 43 5.44 5.96 9.69
C GLU A 43 5.75 7.42 9.30
N LYS A 44 6.73 8.04 9.96
CA LYS A 44 7.20 9.40 9.63
C LYS A 44 7.83 9.46 8.23
N GLN A 45 8.74 8.53 7.93
CA GLN A 45 9.41 8.46 6.62
C GLN A 45 8.45 8.08 5.49
N LEU A 46 7.45 7.24 5.80
CA LEU A 46 6.37 6.91 4.87
C LEU A 46 5.63 8.19 4.44
N ALA A 47 5.32 9.08 5.39
CA ALA A 47 4.63 10.34 5.14
C ALA A 47 5.50 11.41 4.47
N GLU A 48 6.81 11.46 4.74
CA GLU A 48 7.75 12.39 4.09
C GLU A 48 7.94 12.10 2.60
N ASN A 49 7.76 10.85 2.17
CA ASN A 49 7.89 10.38 0.79
C ASN A 49 6.56 10.23 0.07
N GLU A 50 5.68 11.22 0.24
CA GLU A 50 4.25 11.09 -0.01
C GLU A 50 3.93 10.48 -1.38
N GLU A 51 4.52 10.97 -2.48
CA GLU A 51 4.18 10.50 -3.82
C GLU A 51 4.50 9.01 -4.05
N THR A 52 5.74 8.59 -3.75
CA THR A 52 6.18 7.20 -3.96
C THR A 52 5.51 6.25 -2.98
N SER A 53 5.44 6.64 -1.71
CA SER A 53 4.78 5.85 -0.66
C SER A 53 3.28 5.70 -0.94
N ARG A 54 2.60 6.76 -1.38
CA ARG A 54 1.17 6.73 -1.75
C ARG A 54 0.92 5.79 -2.92
N GLN A 55 1.76 5.84 -3.95
CA GLN A 55 1.64 4.92 -5.09
C GLN A 55 1.87 3.46 -4.68
N ALA A 56 2.88 3.19 -3.85
CA ALA A 56 3.14 1.85 -3.32
C ALA A 56 1.97 1.33 -2.46
N MET A 57 1.37 2.21 -1.65
CA MET A 57 0.17 1.92 -0.86
C MET A 57 -1.02 1.55 -1.74
N LEU A 58 -1.37 2.39 -2.71
CA LEU A 58 -2.49 2.14 -3.63
C LEU A 58 -2.30 0.85 -4.44
N TYR A 59 -1.09 0.63 -4.96
CA TYR A 59 -0.74 -0.60 -5.67
C TYR A 59 -0.93 -1.84 -4.78
N THR A 60 -0.43 -1.79 -3.54
CA THR A 60 -0.53 -2.92 -2.61
C THR A 60 -1.97 -3.23 -2.26
N VAL A 61 -2.79 -2.22 -1.96
CA VAL A 61 -4.20 -2.43 -1.65
C VAL A 61 -4.95 -3.01 -2.84
N SER A 62 -4.73 -2.49 -4.06
CA SER A 62 -5.33 -3.03 -5.29
C SER A 62 -4.94 -4.48 -5.53
N TYR A 63 -3.65 -4.81 -5.41
CA TYR A 63 -3.20 -6.19 -5.57
C TYR A 63 -3.85 -7.14 -4.57
N LEU A 64 -3.89 -6.76 -3.28
CA LEU A 64 -4.50 -7.59 -2.25
C LEU A 64 -6.02 -7.72 -2.41
N TYR A 65 -6.69 -6.67 -2.87
CA TYR A 65 -8.13 -6.66 -3.12
C TYR A 65 -8.52 -7.58 -4.30
N GLU A 66 -7.72 -7.59 -5.37
CA GLU A 66 -7.95 -8.42 -6.55
C GLU A 66 -7.57 -9.90 -6.29
N ASN A 67 -6.54 -10.15 -5.47
CA ASN A 67 -5.96 -11.49 -5.28
C ASN A 67 -6.27 -12.09 -3.89
N ARG A 68 -7.40 -11.73 -3.27
CA ARG A 68 -7.75 -12.06 -1.87
C ARG A 68 -7.56 -13.53 -1.46
N ASN A 69 -7.77 -14.47 -2.38
CA ASN A 69 -7.69 -15.91 -2.10
C ASN A 69 -6.36 -16.55 -2.50
N THR A 70 -5.56 -15.87 -3.32
CA THR A 70 -4.44 -16.44 -4.07
C THR A 70 -3.23 -15.51 -4.17
N ALA A 71 -3.15 -14.51 -3.29
CA ALA A 71 -2.10 -13.50 -3.32
C ALA A 71 -0.69 -14.12 -3.23
N ASP A 72 0.12 -13.89 -4.26
CA ASP A 72 1.55 -14.17 -4.23
C ASP A 72 2.28 -13.00 -3.55
N TYR A 73 2.61 -13.18 -2.27
CA TYR A 73 3.35 -12.19 -1.48
C TYR A 73 4.82 -12.07 -1.89
N HIS A 74 5.40 -13.09 -2.52
CA HIS A 74 6.77 -13.04 -3.01
C HIS A 74 6.86 -12.07 -4.19
N ALA A 75 5.99 -12.24 -5.19
CA ALA A 75 5.90 -11.34 -6.34
C ALA A 75 5.60 -9.89 -5.90
N LEU A 76 4.62 -9.71 -5.01
CA LEU A 76 4.28 -8.41 -4.44
C LEU A 76 5.48 -7.74 -3.77
N THR A 77 6.23 -8.50 -2.96
CA THR A 77 7.43 -7.98 -2.27
C THR A 77 8.50 -7.55 -3.26
N LEU A 78 8.73 -8.30 -4.34
CA LEU A 78 9.69 -7.91 -5.38
C LEU A 78 9.30 -6.59 -6.06
N THR A 79 8.02 -6.43 -6.41
CA THR A 79 7.52 -5.18 -6.98
C THR A 79 7.69 -4.01 -6.00
N LEU A 80 7.34 -4.20 -4.73
CA LEU A 80 7.51 -3.17 -3.70
C LEU A 80 8.97 -2.80 -3.48
N ARG A 81 9.89 -3.75 -3.54
CA ARG A 81 11.33 -3.46 -3.45
C ARG A 81 11.82 -2.58 -4.60
N ALA A 82 11.29 -2.79 -5.80
CA ALA A 82 11.63 -1.97 -6.95
C ALA A 82 11.02 -0.56 -6.84
N LEU A 83 9.75 -0.45 -6.46
CA LEU A 83 9.07 0.84 -6.27
C LEU A 83 9.70 1.68 -5.16
N LEU A 84 10.11 1.05 -4.06
CA LEU A 84 10.65 1.71 -2.86
C LEU A 84 12.18 1.69 -2.82
N PHE A 85 12.85 1.53 -3.96
CA PHE A 85 14.29 1.32 -4.01
C PHE A 85 15.07 2.44 -3.31
N ALA A 86 14.75 3.71 -3.59
CA ALA A 86 15.44 4.85 -2.99
C ALA A 86 15.30 4.88 -1.45
N GLN A 87 14.09 4.65 -0.94
CA GLN A 87 13.80 4.61 0.49
C GLN A 87 14.55 3.46 1.17
N ARG A 88 14.61 2.29 0.52
CA ARG A 88 15.29 1.09 1.04
C ARG A 88 16.80 1.23 1.17
N GLU A 89 17.42 1.96 0.24
CA GLU A 89 18.87 2.18 0.18
C GLU A 89 19.31 3.42 0.98
N GLY A 90 18.37 4.14 1.62
CA GLY A 90 18.68 5.34 2.40
C GLY A 90 19.13 6.53 1.55
N VAL A 91 18.68 6.59 0.30
CA VAL A 91 19.02 7.65 -0.67
C VAL A 91 18.07 8.84 -0.55
N VAL A 92 17.28 8.88 0.53
CA VAL A 92 16.17 9.80 0.77
C VAL A 92 16.40 10.60 2.04
#